data_AF-A0A6U2JLQ7-F1
#
_entry.id   AF-A0A6U2JLQ7-F1
#
_cell.length_a   1.000
_cell.length_b   1.000
_cell.length_c   1.000
_cell.angle_alpha   90.00
_cell.angle_beta   90.00
_cell.angle_gamma   90.00
#
_symmetry.space_group_name_H-M   'P 1'
#
loop_
_entity.id
_entity.type
_entity.pdbx_description
1 polymer ?
#
loop_
_entity_poly.entity_id
_entity_poly.type
_entity_poly.pdbx_seq_one_letter_code
_entity_poly.pdbx_strand_id
1 'polypeptide(L)'
;MATRGAATAAAAAALLLLLLPALASAQVIRVRQPFRTLMSAPEYAKQRDLLILALQHLQQMDADDPESFYQIGSIHGMPAAPYAGVENVTSPYEPNSTRWLGYCDHAGVIFPTWHRPYVLQLELSIRRAAMRIAEQFEFQFGLNVYKEAAETLSWPYWDWAANEPHPAELTDLTILVRVPPRMKWQRIANPFYSYTFQKETSSGASYTESQEIPFWSPAGSPTYRYPYVDNSTNTGYMSNQTGQIDTYNNMYNLTHDWVMNLFNINSWTCFADRGSQLSTPFCPLQSLESVHNWVHLYIGGCELRGESVYVCVRVCACVRVCVHVMAA
;
A
#
# COMPACT_ATOMS: atom_id res chain seq x y z
N MET A 1 -12.48 42.72 -2.01
CA MET A 1 -12.32 41.52 -1.14
C MET A 1 -13.47 40.50 -1.28
N ALA A 2 -14.40 40.65 -2.22
CA ALA A 2 -15.56 39.75 -2.37
C ALA A 2 -15.52 38.82 -3.61
N THR A 3 -14.43 38.81 -4.39
CA THR A 3 -14.38 38.12 -5.69
C THR A 3 -13.63 36.78 -5.69
N ARG A 4 -12.95 36.41 -4.59
CA ARG A 4 -12.23 35.12 -4.47
C ARG A 4 -13.07 33.96 -3.92
N GLY A 5 -14.22 34.24 -3.28
CA GLY A 5 -15.08 33.19 -2.69
C GLY A 5 -16.06 32.53 -3.67
N ALA A 6 -16.41 33.20 -4.77
CA ALA A 6 -17.38 32.66 -5.73
C ALA A 6 -16.76 31.63 -6.69
N ALA A 7 -15.48 31.77 -7.03
CA ALA A 7 -14.78 30.87 -7.95
C ALA A 7 -14.49 29.48 -7.33
N THR A 8 -14.24 29.41 -6.02
CA THR A 8 -13.99 28.15 -5.30
C THR A 8 -15.28 27.36 -5.07
N ALA A 9 -16.40 28.03 -4.81
CA ALA A 9 -17.71 27.39 -4.71
C ALA A 9 -18.19 26.82 -6.05
N ALA A 10 -17.93 27.53 -7.16
CA ALA A 10 -18.28 27.05 -8.51
C ALA A 10 -17.45 25.84 -8.95
N ALA A 11 -16.16 25.78 -8.60
CA ALA A 11 -15.30 24.64 -8.90
C ALA A 11 -15.66 23.38 -8.07
N ALA A 12 -16.00 23.56 -6.78
CA ALA A 12 -16.47 22.47 -5.93
C ALA A 12 -17.85 21.95 -6.38
N ALA A 13 -18.76 22.84 -6.80
CA ALA A 13 -20.05 22.45 -7.36
C ALA A 13 -19.91 21.73 -8.71
N ALA A 14 -18.97 22.15 -9.57
CA ALA A 14 -18.70 21.47 -10.84
C ALA A 14 -18.12 20.05 -10.64
N LEU A 15 -17.28 19.84 -9.62
CA LEU A 15 -16.76 18.52 -9.27
C LEU A 15 -17.85 17.60 -8.68
N LEU A 16 -18.80 18.17 -7.92
CA LEU A 16 -19.97 17.44 -7.39
C LEU A 16 -21.01 17.12 -8.49
N LEU A 17 -21.17 17.99 -9.49
CA LEU A 17 -22.10 17.81 -10.62
C LEU A 17 -21.59 16.83 -11.69
N LEU A 18 -20.28 16.59 -11.77
CA LEU A 18 -19.71 15.51 -12.59
C LEU A 18 -19.93 14.10 -11.98
N LEU A 19 -20.35 14.02 -10.71
CA LEU A 19 -20.68 12.76 -10.02
C LEU A 19 -22.17 12.40 -10.10
N LEU A 20 -23.03 13.29 -10.62
CA LEU A 20 -24.49 13.16 -10.53
C LEU A 20 -25.21 12.28 -11.59
N PRO A 21 -24.66 11.89 -12.75
CA PRO A 21 -25.34 10.92 -13.61
C PRO A 21 -24.96 9.46 -13.31
N ALA A 22 -24.35 9.15 -12.15
CA ALA A 22 -24.04 7.78 -11.73
C ALA A 22 -25.05 7.16 -10.74
N LEU A 23 -26.13 7.87 -10.38
CA LEU A 23 -27.05 7.45 -9.30
C LEU A 23 -28.32 6.71 -9.79
N ALA A 24 -28.38 6.28 -11.05
CA ALA A 24 -29.53 5.53 -11.59
C ALA A 24 -29.18 4.17 -12.23
N SER A 25 -27.98 3.66 -11.99
CA SER A 25 -27.72 2.22 -12.09
C SER A 25 -27.75 1.68 -10.67
N ALA A 26 -28.46 0.57 -10.41
CA ALA A 26 -28.37 -0.11 -9.12
C ALA A 26 -26.88 -0.25 -8.78
N GLN A 27 -26.42 0.50 -7.79
CA GLN A 27 -24.99 0.62 -7.53
C GLN A 27 -24.53 -0.75 -7.04
N VAL A 28 -23.98 -1.55 -7.96
CA VAL A 28 -23.45 -2.87 -7.65
C VAL A 28 -22.31 -2.62 -6.67
N ILE A 29 -22.57 -2.86 -5.39
CA ILE A 29 -21.56 -2.80 -4.34
C ILE A 29 -20.56 -3.90 -4.66
N ARG A 30 -19.32 -3.50 -4.98
CA ARG A 30 -18.24 -4.43 -5.29
C ARG A 30 -17.50 -4.74 -4.01
N VAL A 31 -17.38 -6.02 -3.69
CA VAL A 31 -16.69 -6.49 -2.49
C VAL A 31 -15.23 -6.74 -2.85
N ARG A 32 -14.30 -6.15 -2.08
CA ARG A 32 -12.88 -6.51 -2.14
C ARG A 32 -12.74 -7.96 -1.73
N GLN A 33 -12.11 -8.77 -2.57
CA GLN A 33 -11.91 -10.20 -2.31
C GLN A 33 -10.63 -10.43 -1.50
N PRO A 34 -10.55 -11.51 -0.71
CA PRO A 34 -9.27 -11.94 -0.14
C PRO A 34 -8.25 -12.15 -1.26
N PHE A 35 -6.99 -11.75 -1.03
CA PHE A 35 -5.89 -11.88 -1.98
C PHE A 35 -5.77 -13.33 -2.44
N ARG A 36 -5.78 -14.29 -1.50
CA ARG A 36 -5.74 -15.72 -1.85
C ARG A 36 -6.87 -16.13 -2.77
N THR A 37 -8.11 -15.71 -2.51
CA THR A 37 -9.28 -16.01 -3.34
C THR A 37 -9.11 -15.46 -4.74
N LEU A 38 -8.73 -14.18 -4.86
CA LEU A 38 -8.49 -13.54 -6.15
C LEU A 38 -7.36 -14.24 -6.93
N MET A 39 -6.31 -14.67 -6.24
CA MET A 39 -5.14 -15.30 -6.85
C MET A 39 -5.36 -16.77 -7.24
N SER A 40 -6.27 -17.50 -6.59
CA SER A 40 -6.42 -18.96 -6.80
C SER A 40 -7.72 -19.37 -7.50
N ALA A 41 -8.84 -18.67 -7.27
CA ALA A 41 -10.14 -19.15 -7.71
C ALA A 41 -10.36 -18.90 -9.23
N PRO A 42 -10.84 -19.90 -10.00
CA PRO A 42 -10.95 -19.81 -11.46
C PRO A 42 -11.82 -18.66 -11.97
N GLU A 43 -12.87 -18.29 -11.24
CA GLU A 43 -13.79 -17.20 -11.57
C GLU A 43 -13.13 -15.82 -11.56
N TYR A 44 -12.01 -15.65 -10.83
CA TYR A 44 -11.24 -14.42 -10.79
C TYR A 44 -10.03 -14.43 -11.74
N ALA A 45 -9.88 -15.44 -12.60
CA ALA A 45 -8.68 -15.59 -13.43
C ALA A 45 -8.34 -14.34 -14.25
N LYS A 46 -9.37 -13.66 -14.81
CA LYS A 46 -9.18 -12.45 -15.62
C LYS A 46 -8.90 -11.23 -14.76
N GLN A 47 -9.57 -11.10 -13.61
CA GLN A 47 -9.28 -10.05 -12.62
C GLN A 47 -7.85 -10.18 -12.10
N ARG A 48 -7.38 -11.40 -11.83
CA ARG A 48 -6.01 -11.71 -11.46
C ARG A 48 -5.03 -11.28 -12.54
N ASP A 49 -5.27 -11.68 -13.79
CA ASP A 49 -4.41 -11.29 -14.92
C ASP A 49 -4.34 -9.75 -15.03
N LEU A 50 -5.47 -9.05 -14.94
CA LEU A 50 -5.53 -7.59 -14.97
C LEU A 50 -4.87 -6.92 -13.77
N LEU A 51 -5.04 -7.45 -12.55
CA LEU A 51 -4.41 -6.90 -11.35
C LEU A 51 -2.89 -6.93 -11.48
N ILE A 52 -2.34 -8.07 -11.90
CA ILE A 52 -0.90 -8.26 -12.11
C ILE A 52 -0.39 -7.25 -13.14
N LEU A 53 -1.03 -7.19 -14.32
CA LEU A 53 -0.60 -6.30 -15.41
C LEU A 53 -0.77 -4.82 -15.06
N ALA A 54 -1.86 -4.44 -14.38
CA ALA A 54 -2.11 -3.08 -13.93
C ALA A 54 -1.10 -2.63 -12.88
N LEU A 55 -0.78 -3.49 -11.89
CA LEU A 55 0.23 -3.17 -10.89
C LEU A 55 1.61 -3.01 -11.54
N GLN A 56 1.98 -3.90 -12.46
CA GLN A 56 3.21 -3.77 -13.23
C GLN A 56 3.26 -2.46 -14.01
N HIS A 57 2.16 -2.09 -14.68
CA HIS A 57 2.06 -0.83 -15.41
C HIS A 57 2.30 0.38 -14.48
N LEU A 58 1.62 0.43 -13.33
CA LEU A 58 1.77 1.52 -12.36
C LEU A 58 3.21 1.64 -11.83
N GLN A 59 3.90 0.51 -11.66
CA GLN A 59 5.32 0.49 -11.24
C GLN A 59 6.28 0.98 -12.32
N GLN A 60 5.88 0.92 -13.60
CA GLN A 60 6.66 1.33 -14.76
C GLN A 60 6.34 2.74 -15.25
N MET A 61 5.24 3.34 -14.78
CA MET A 61 4.90 4.74 -15.07
C MET A 61 6.00 5.68 -14.57
N ASP A 62 6.13 6.83 -15.23
CA ASP A 62 7.07 7.88 -14.82
C ASP A 62 6.84 8.25 -13.35
N ALA A 63 7.91 8.35 -12.56
CA ALA A 63 7.84 8.67 -11.14
C ALA A 63 7.34 10.09 -10.83
N ASP A 64 7.14 10.97 -11.82
CA ASP A 64 6.40 12.24 -11.66
C ASP A 64 4.91 12.13 -11.97
N ASP A 65 4.45 11.02 -12.56
CA ASP A 65 3.03 10.81 -12.81
C ASP A 65 2.31 10.56 -11.47
N PRO A 66 1.27 11.35 -11.11
CA PRO A 66 0.58 11.24 -9.84
C PRO A 66 -0.10 9.88 -9.60
N GLU A 67 -0.26 9.06 -10.62
CA GLU A 67 -0.84 7.72 -10.56
C GLU A 67 0.19 6.61 -10.58
N SER A 68 1.47 6.95 -10.75
CA SER A 68 2.57 6.00 -10.64
C SER A 68 2.59 5.39 -9.24
N PHE A 69 3.08 4.14 -9.16
CA PHE A 69 3.28 3.48 -7.87
C PHE A 69 4.22 4.27 -6.95
N TYR A 70 5.18 4.99 -7.53
CA TYR A 70 6.09 5.88 -6.81
C TYR A 70 5.34 7.04 -6.15
N GLN A 71 4.55 7.81 -6.91
CA GLN A 71 3.84 8.98 -6.39
C GLN A 71 2.75 8.60 -5.39
N ILE A 72 1.94 7.57 -5.71
CA ILE A 72 0.93 7.07 -4.78
C ILE A 72 1.60 6.66 -3.47
N GLY A 73 2.72 5.93 -3.55
CA GLY A 73 3.46 5.57 -2.36
C GLY A 73 4.04 6.75 -1.57
N SER A 74 4.51 7.77 -2.29
CA SER A 74 5.10 8.97 -1.70
C SER A 74 4.11 9.77 -0.86
N ILE A 75 2.80 9.66 -1.12
CA ILE A 75 1.75 10.25 -0.26
C ILE A 75 1.91 9.77 1.19
N HIS A 76 2.30 8.51 1.39
CA HIS A 76 2.42 7.97 2.74
C HIS A 76 3.55 8.64 3.52
N GLY A 77 4.68 8.94 2.88
CA GLY A 77 5.90 9.25 3.62
C GLY A 77 6.98 9.92 2.80
N MET A 78 8.12 9.24 2.74
CA MET A 78 9.27 9.67 1.94
C MET A 78 8.93 9.64 0.44
N PRO A 79 9.45 10.57 -0.37
CA PRO A 79 10.45 11.59 -0.03
C PRO A 79 9.94 12.81 0.76
N ALA A 80 8.68 12.82 1.22
CA ALA A 80 8.01 13.99 1.78
C ALA A 80 8.02 15.12 0.75
N ALA A 81 7.47 14.81 -0.42
CA ALA A 81 7.30 15.74 -1.54
C ALA A 81 5.81 16.02 -1.77
N PRO A 82 5.48 17.21 -2.31
CA PRO A 82 4.11 17.56 -2.66
C PRO A 82 3.47 16.52 -3.59
N TYR A 83 2.21 16.19 -3.34
CA TYR A 83 1.40 15.32 -4.19
C TYR A 83 0.24 16.11 -4.80
N ALA A 84 0.06 16.01 -6.12
CA ALA A 84 -1.02 16.68 -6.85
C ALA A 84 -1.14 18.20 -6.56
N GLY A 85 0.00 18.88 -6.36
CA GLY A 85 0.06 20.32 -6.07
C GLY A 85 -0.36 20.72 -4.65
N VAL A 86 -0.65 19.75 -3.77
CA VAL A 86 -0.88 20.01 -2.35
C VAL A 86 0.46 20.01 -1.65
N GLU A 87 0.88 21.12 -1.08
CA GLU A 87 2.09 21.20 -0.25
C GLU A 87 1.71 21.10 1.22
N ASN A 88 2.61 20.56 2.05
CA ASN A 88 2.49 20.68 3.50
C ASN A 88 3.60 21.59 4.02
N VAL A 89 3.23 22.68 4.70
CA VAL A 89 4.15 23.75 5.12
C VAL A 89 4.66 23.57 6.55
N THR A 90 4.06 22.70 7.37
CA THR A 90 4.48 22.48 8.78
C THR A 90 4.02 21.12 9.31
N SER A 91 4.86 20.44 10.10
CA SER A 91 4.47 19.20 10.82
C SER A 91 3.38 19.51 11.87
N PRO A 92 2.22 18.80 11.88
CA PRO A 92 1.18 19.02 12.89
C PRO A 92 1.59 18.51 14.28
N TYR A 93 2.57 17.60 14.37
CA TYR A 93 3.03 17.02 15.64
C TYR A 93 4.25 17.72 16.22
N GLU A 94 5.00 18.44 15.37
CA GLU A 94 6.20 19.17 15.79
C GLU A 94 6.14 20.61 15.25
N PRO A 95 5.48 21.54 15.97
CA PRO A 95 5.20 22.91 15.49
C PRO A 95 6.45 23.73 15.15
N ASN A 96 7.63 23.31 15.67
CA ASN A 96 8.92 23.96 15.45
C ASN A 96 9.87 23.13 14.57
N SER A 97 9.36 22.06 13.96
CA SER A 97 10.15 21.16 13.13
C SER A 97 9.92 21.45 11.67
N THR A 98 11.01 21.61 10.94
CA THR A 98 11.02 21.58 9.48
C THR A 98 10.90 20.16 8.93
N ARG A 99 10.83 19.15 9.81
CA ARG A 99 10.74 17.73 9.45
C ARG A 99 9.31 17.37 9.06
N TRP A 100 8.97 17.60 7.80
CA TRP A 100 7.81 16.96 7.20
C TRP A 100 8.14 15.52 6.80
N LEU A 101 7.33 14.56 7.23
CA LEU A 101 7.56 13.13 7.02
C LEU A 101 6.57 12.47 6.05
N GLY A 102 5.77 13.27 5.34
CA GLY A 102 4.68 12.81 4.45
C GLY A 102 3.29 13.11 5.01
N TYR A 103 2.25 12.61 4.35
CA TYR A 103 0.86 12.94 4.69
C TYR A 103 0.21 11.97 5.66
N CYS A 104 0.80 10.79 5.91
CA CYS A 104 0.16 9.77 6.74
C CYS A 104 -0.09 10.26 8.17
N ASP A 105 -1.27 9.93 8.70
CA ASP A 105 -1.64 10.16 10.10
C ASP A 105 -1.41 8.85 10.86
N HIS A 106 -0.29 8.79 11.58
CA HIS A 106 0.01 7.74 12.56
C HIS A 106 -0.03 8.35 13.96
N ALA A 107 -0.34 7.52 14.96
CA ALA A 107 -0.60 7.92 16.34
C ALA A 107 -1.69 9.01 16.45
N GLY A 108 -2.71 8.91 15.58
CA GLY A 108 -3.83 9.81 15.51
C GLY A 108 -5.16 9.08 15.30
N VAL A 109 -6.24 9.64 15.86
CA VAL A 109 -7.60 9.06 15.78
C VAL A 109 -8.17 9.01 14.36
N ILE A 110 -7.53 9.68 13.39
CA ILE A 110 -7.92 9.63 11.99
C ILE A 110 -7.13 8.60 11.19
N PHE A 111 -6.20 7.85 11.81
CA PHE A 111 -5.44 6.76 11.19
C PHE A 111 -6.28 5.88 10.25
N PRO A 112 -7.41 5.26 10.68
CA PRO A 112 -8.18 4.40 9.78
C PRO A 112 -8.86 5.18 8.64
N THR A 113 -9.32 6.40 8.93
CA THR A 113 -10.02 7.26 7.97
C THR A 113 -9.10 7.95 6.97
N TRP A 114 -7.82 8.13 7.28
CA TRP A 114 -6.81 8.65 6.37
C TRP A 114 -6.32 7.56 5.40
N HIS A 115 -6.09 6.35 5.92
CA HIS A 115 -5.62 5.22 5.12
C HIS A 115 -6.68 4.67 4.16
N ARG A 116 -7.98 4.84 4.46
CA ARG A 116 -9.09 4.43 3.58
C ARG A 116 -9.06 5.10 2.18
N PRO A 117 -9.06 6.45 2.06
CA PRO A 117 -8.94 7.11 0.75
C PRO A 117 -7.56 6.89 0.11
N TYR A 118 -6.50 6.66 0.89
CA TYR A 118 -5.19 6.30 0.34
C TYR A 118 -5.22 4.95 -0.41
N VAL A 119 -5.80 3.90 0.18
CA VAL A 119 -5.99 2.61 -0.51
C VAL A 119 -6.95 2.75 -1.70
N LEU A 120 -7.99 3.58 -1.57
CA LEU A 120 -8.89 3.87 -2.68
C LEU A 120 -8.17 4.53 -3.87
N GLN A 121 -7.22 5.43 -3.63
CA GLN A 121 -6.43 6.06 -4.69
C GLN A 121 -5.63 5.02 -5.50
N LEU A 122 -5.03 4.04 -4.83
CA LEU A 122 -4.37 2.92 -5.51
C LEU A 122 -5.38 2.08 -6.30
N GLU A 123 -6.49 1.70 -5.68
CA GLU A 123 -7.52 0.89 -6.33
C GLU A 123 -8.07 1.55 -7.61
N LEU A 124 -8.36 2.86 -7.55
CA LEU A 124 -8.81 3.63 -8.71
C LEU A 124 -7.76 3.69 -9.82
N SER A 125 -6.48 3.81 -9.47
CA SER A 125 -5.38 3.84 -10.44
C SER A 125 -5.17 2.48 -11.10
N ILE A 126 -5.24 1.39 -10.32
CA ILE A 126 -5.24 0.00 -10.81
C ILE A 126 -6.41 -0.24 -11.75
N ARG A 127 -7.63 0.17 -11.39
CA ARG A 127 -8.81 -0.04 -12.23
C ARG A 127 -8.70 0.71 -13.56
N ARG A 128 -8.19 1.94 -13.56
CA ARG A 128 -7.98 2.71 -14.80
C ARG A 128 -6.93 2.08 -15.69
N ALA A 129 -5.83 1.58 -15.13
CA ALA A 129 -4.86 0.79 -15.88
C ALA A 129 -5.47 -0.52 -16.41
N ALA A 130 -6.21 -1.25 -15.59
CA ALA A 130 -6.88 -2.49 -15.97
C ALA A 130 -7.88 -2.30 -17.12
N MET A 131 -8.68 -1.23 -17.10
CA MET A 131 -9.60 -0.91 -18.21
C MET A 131 -8.84 -0.67 -19.52
N ARG A 132 -7.75 0.12 -19.49
CA ARG A 132 -6.90 0.36 -20.67
C ARG A 132 -6.23 -0.92 -21.18
N ILE A 133 -5.82 -1.81 -20.29
CA ILE A 133 -5.21 -3.10 -20.66
C ILE A 133 -6.26 -4.05 -21.22
N ALA A 134 -7.48 -4.07 -20.65
CA ALA A 134 -8.58 -4.90 -21.13
C ALA A 134 -8.96 -4.57 -22.58
N GLU A 135 -8.89 -3.31 -22.99
CA GLU A 135 -9.14 -2.88 -24.38
C GLU A 135 -8.12 -3.44 -25.39
N GLN A 136 -6.95 -3.86 -24.92
CA GLN A 136 -5.89 -4.41 -25.79
C GLN A 136 -6.08 -5.90 -26.08
N PHE A 137 -6.97 -6.59 -25.35
CA PHE A 137 -7.27 -7.99 -25.63
C PHE A 137 -8.17 -8.13 -26.86
N GLU A 138 -7.81 -9.06 -27.75
CA GLU A 138 -8.62 -9.43 -28.91
C GLU A 138 -9.96 -10.03 -28.44
N PHE A 139 -11.02 -9.75 -29.21
CA PHE A 139 -12.33 -10.33 -28.98
C PHE A 139 -12.30 -11.85 -29.22
N GLN A 140 -12.86 -12.62 -28.28
CA GLN A 140 -13.13 -14.04 -28.46
C GLN A 140 -14.61 -14.24 -28.69
N PHE A 141 -14.97 -14.91 -29.78
CA PHE A 141 -16.38 -15.17 -30.13
C PHE A 141 -17.24 -13.90 -30.15
N GLY A 142 -16.65 -12.77 -30.56
CA GLY A 142 -17.34 -11.47 -30.59
C GLY A 142 -17.44 -10.74 -29.24
N LEU A 143 -16.81 -11.24 -28.17
CA LEU A 143 -16.82 -10.63 -26.83
C LEU A 143 -15.40 -10.27 -26.36
N ASN A 144 -15.25 -9.08 -25.78
CA ASN A 144 -14.06 -8.75 -24.98
C ASN A 144 -14.29 -9.28 -23.55
N VAL A 145 -13.84 -10.52 -23.32
CA VAL A 145 -14.00 -11.23 -22.05
C VAL A 145 -13.27 -10.58 -20.87
N TYR A 146 -12.35 -9.63 -21.12
CA TYR A 146 -11.62 -8.90 -20.08
C TYR A 146 -12.31 -7.60 -19.65
N LYS A 147 -13.24 -7.08 -20.45
CA LYS A 147 -13.89 -5.80 -20.16
C LYS A 147 -14.69 -5.84 -18.87
N GLU A 148 -15.54 -6.86 -18.69
CA GLU A 148 -16.31 -7.04 -17.45
C GLU A 148 -15.41 -7.28 -16.23
N ALA A 149 -14.32 -8.05 -16.41
CA ALA A 149 -13.34 -8.27 -15.35
C ALA A 149 -12.68 -6.95 -14.91
N ALA A 150 -12.34 -6.05 -15.85
CA ALA A 150 -11.78 -4.74 -15.52
C ALA A 150 -12.80 -3.83 -14.81
N GLU A 151 -14.05 -3.85 -15.25
CA GLU A 151 -15.14 -3.09 -14.61
C GLU A 151 -15.38 -3.56 -13.16
N THR A 152 -15.23 -4.85 -12.91
CA THR A 152 -15.47 -5.51 -11.61
C THR A 152 -14.25 -5.65 -10.71
N LEU A 153 -13.05 -5.40 -11.22
CA LEU A 153 -11.81 -5.48 -10.44
C LEU A 153 -11.84 -4.50 -9.25
N SER A 154 -11.48 -5.02 -8.08
CA SER A 154 -11.25 -4.25 -6.85
C SER A 154 -9.90 -4.68 -6.27
N TRP A 155 -9.24 -3.81 -5.51
CA TRP A 155 -7.99 -4.14 -4.83
C TRP A 155 -8.27 -5.24 -3.79
N PRO A 156 -7.54 -6.37 -3.80
CA PRO A 156 -7.76 -7.42 -2.83
C PRO A 156 -7.26 -7.01 -1.44
N TYR A 157 -7.76 -7.69 -0.41
CA TYR A 157 -7.27 -7.55 0.96
C TYR A 157 -6.44 -8.76 1.38
N TRP A 158 -5.38 -8.56 2.15
CA TRP A 158 -4.62 -9.69 2.70
C TRP A 158 -5.12 -9.98 4.11
N ASP A 159 -5.75 -11.13 4.29
CA ASP A 159 -6.21 -11.56 5.61
C ASP A 159 -5.06 -12.17 6.41
N TRP A 160 -4.37 -11.33 7.17
CA TRP A 160 -3.25 -11.72 8.04
C TRP A 160 -3.70 -12.42 9.33
N ALA A 161 -5.02 -12.44 9.63
CA ALA A 161 -5.60 -13.14 10.76
C ALA A 161 -6.29 -14.46 10.37
N ALA A 162 -6.32 -14.79 9.07
CA ALA A 162 -6.76 -16.09 8.58
C ALA A 162 -5.72 -17.18 8.87
N ASN A 163 -6.20 -18.40 9.16
CA ASN A 163 -5.34 -19.58 9.36
C ASN A 163 -4.80 -20.11 8.03
N GLU A 164 -4.00 -19.28 7.36
CA GLU A 164 -3.47 -19.55 6.04
C GLU A 164 -1.97 -19.26 6.01
N PRO A 165 -1.17 -20.08 5.29
CA PRO A 165 0.25 -19.81 5.14
C PRO A 165 0.50 -18.51 4.37
N HIS A 166 1.69 -17.96 4.48
CA HIS A 166 2.11 -16.82 3.66
C HIS A 166 1.83 -17.08 2.16
N PRO A 167 1.19 -16.15 1.41
CA PRO A 167 0.93 -16.34 -0.02
C PRO A 167 2.23 -16.42 -0.82
N ALA A 168 2.38 -17.45 -1.65
CA ALA A 168 3.57 -17.65 -2.49
C ALA A 168 3.70 -16.53 -3.54
N GLU A 169 2.58 -15.99 -4.01
CA GLU A 169 2.54 -14.89 -4.97
C GLU A 169 3.15 -13.59 -4.43
N LEU A 170 3.37 -13.46 -3.13
CA LEU A 170 4.07 -12.31 -2.53
C LEU A 170 5.59 -12.52 -2.41
N THR A 171 6.10 -13.74 -2.65
CA THR A 171 7.51 -14.12 -2.49
C THR A 171 8.14 -14.66 -3.78
N ASP A 172 7.35 -15.16 -4.72
CA ASP A 172 7.82 -15.69 -6.00
C ASP A 172 8.44 -14.58 -6.86
N LEU A 173 9.64 -14.82 -7.40
CA LEU A 173 10.35 -13.86 -8.27
C LEU A 173 9.61 -13.56 -9.57
N THR A 174 8.85 -14.53 -10.07
CA THR A 174 8.12 -14.42 -11.34
C THR A 174 6.72 -14.95 -11.18
N ILE A 175 5.80 -14.39 -11.98
CA ILE A 175 4.40 -14.81 -12.00
C ILE A 175 3.98 -15.11 -13.44
N LEU A 176 3.09 -16.09 -13.59
CA LEU A 176 2.52 -16.47 -14.89
C LEU A 176 1.21 -15.71 -15.10
N VAL A 177 1.08 -15.03 -16.23
CA VAL A 177 -0.06 -14.16 -16.54
C VAL A 177 -0.47 -14.30 -18.01
N ARG A 178 -1.75 -14.12 -18.33
CA ARG A 178 -2.18 -13.98 -19.73
C ARG A 178 -2.06 -12.54 -20.18
N VAL A 179 -1.32 -12.32 -21.27
CA VAL A 179 -1.08 -10.98 -21.80
C VAL A 179 -1.93 -10.67 -23.04
N PRO A 180 -2.29 -9.40 -23.29
CA PRO A 180 -2.87 -8.99 -24.56
C PRO A 180 -1.84 -9.12 -25.70
N PRO A 181 -2.27 -9.17 -26.97
CA PRO A 181 -3.68 -9.21 -27.40
C PRO A 181 -4.30 -10.61 -27.31
N ARG A 182 -3.49 -11.67 -27.32
CA ARG A 182 -3.94 -13.05 -27.61
C ARG A 182 -4.05 -13.98 -26.40
N MET A 183 -4.06 -13.45 -25.17
CA MET A 183 -4.13 -14.24 -23.94
C MET A 183 -3.06 -15.33 -23.83
N LYS A 184 -1.89 -15.11 -24.44
CA LYS A 184 -0.79 -16.06 -24.33
C LYS A 184 -0.25 -16.01 -22.90
N TRP A 185 0.08 -17.18 -22.37
CA TRP A 185 0.79 -17.26 -21.11
C TRP A 185 2.19 -16.67 -21.27
N GLN A 186 2.53 -15.75 -20.39
CA GLN A 186 3.85 -15.17 -20.28
C GLN A 186 4.29 -15.20 -18.82
N ARG A 187 5.55 -15.58 -18.60
CA ARG A 187 6.21 -15.45 -17.30
C ARG A 187 6.86 -14.07 -17.25
N ILE A 188 6.48 -13.27 -16.27
CA ILE A 188 6.98 -11.91 -16.08
C ILE A 188 7.60 -11.77 -14.68
N ALA A 189 8.42 -10.73 -14.48
CA ALA A 189 8.83 -10.33 -13.14
C ALA A 189 7.58 -10.03 -12.30
N ASN A 190 7.53 -10.56 -11.08
CA ASN A 190 6.35 -10.45 -10.25
C ASN A 190 6.24 -9.05 -9.62
N PRO A 191 5.22 -8.25 -9.95
CA PRO A 191 5.06 -6.91 -9.37
C PRO A 191 4.69 -6.94 -7.86
N PHE A 192 4.29 -8.09 -7.32
CA PHE A 192 4.10 -8.32 -5.88
C PHE A 192 5.39 -8.73 -5.14
N TYR A 193 6.47 -9.06 -5.86
CA TYR A 193 7.75 -9.47 -5.28
C TYR A 193 8.64 -8.33 -4.79
N SER A 194 8.93 -7.35 -5.65
CA SER A 194 9.65 -6.12 -5.29
C SER A 194 9.24 -4.92 -6.18
N TYR A 195 9.37 -3.70 -5.67
CA TYR A 195 9.35 -2.48 -6.47
C TYR A 195 10.77 -1.92 -6.56
N THR A 196 11.19 -1.47 -7.74
CA THR A 196 12.50 -0.81 -7.93
C THR A 196 12.29 0.68 -8.09
N PHE A 197 12.93 1.48 -7.22
CA PHE A 197 12.78 2.92 -7.25
C PHE A 197 13.33 3.52 -8.54
N GLN A 198 12.52 4.32 -9.22
CA GLN A 198 13.00 5.08 -10.39
C GLN A 198 13.71 6.38 -9.98
N LYS A 199 13.34 6.92 -8.81
CA LYS A 199 13.92 8.12 -8.20
C LYS A 199 14.31 7.84 -6.76
N GLU A 200 15.29 8.56 -6.26
CA GLU A 200 15.64 8.47 -4.85
C GLU A 200 14.52 8.97 -3.93
N THR A 201 14.53 8.51 -2.68
CA THR A 201 13.51 8.89 -1.69
C THR A 201 14.01 9.90 -0.65
N SER A 202 15.11 10.61 -0.91
CA SER A 202 15.67 11.63 -0.02
C SER A 202 14.73 12.83 0.07
N SER A 203 14.53 13.34 1.29
CA SER A 203 13.84 14.61 1.54
C SER A 203 14.77 15.83 1.38
N GLY A 204 16.04 15.63 1.00
CA GLY A 204 17.06 16.69 1.00
C GLY A 204 17.41 17.25 2.39
N ALA A 205 16.77 16.78 3.46
CA ALA A 205 17.05 17.19 4.83
C ALA A 205 18.36 16.54 5.31
N SER A 206 19.32 17.37 5.75
CA SER A 206 20.52 16.89 6.45
C SER A 206 20.13 16.36 7.83
N TYR A 207 20.07 15.04 7.97
CA TYR A 207 19.94 14.38 9.27
C TYR A 207 21.31 14.40 9.96
N THR A 208 21.46 15.18 11.01
CA THR A 208 22.70 15.26 11.80
C THR A 208 22.88 13.99 12.64
N GLU A 209 23.70 13.06 12.13
CA GLU A 209 24.66 12.16 12.79
C GLU A 209 24.33 11.37 14.10
N SER A 210 23.17 11.53 14.74
CA SER A 210 22.80 10.76 15.96
C SER A 210 21.58 9.84 15.80
N GLN A 211 21.04 9.71 14.58
CA GLN A 211 19.98 8.75 14.26
C GLN A 211 20.43 7.89 13.07
N GLU A 212 20.90 6.67 13.37
CA GLU A 212 21.50 5.69 12.44
C GLU A 212 20.54 5.10 11.38
N ILE A 213 19.45 5.79 11.01
CA ILE A 213 18.51 5.34 9.98
C ILE A 213 18.41 6.39 8.87
N PRO A 214 19.16 6.25 7.76
CA PRO A 214 18.93 7.06 6.58
C PRO A 214 17.56 6.69 5.98
N PHE A 215 16.61 7.62 5.97
CA PHE A 215 15.29 7.53 5.31
C PHE A 215 15.40 7.58 3.77
N TRP A 216 16.48 7.04 3.20
CA TRP A 216 16.85 7.21 1.80
C TRP A 216 17.04 5.87 1.12
N SER A 217 16.36 5.70 -0.01
CA SER A 217 16.59 4.62 -0.97
C SER A 217 17.10 5.25 -2.27
N PRO A 218 18.29 4.86 -2.77
CA PRO A 218 18.78 5.36 -4.05
C PRO A 218 17.90 4.90 -5.22
N ALA A 219 17.90 5.68 -6.29
CA ALA A 219 17.34 5.24 -7.56
C ALA A 219 18.00 3.91 -8.00
N GLY A 220 17.20 3.00 -8.56
CA GLY A 220 17.60 1.65 -8.96
C GLY A 220 17.62 0.63 -7.83
N SER A 221 17.43 1.03 -6.56
CA SER A 221 17.34 0.06 -5.46
C SER A 221 15.95 -0.59 -5.39
N PRO A 222 15.86 -1.91 -5.11
CA PRO A 222 14.57 -2.58 -4.91
C PRO A 222 14.07 -2.44 -3.47
N THR A 223 12.79 -2.71 -3.27
CA THR A 223 12.24 -2.99 -1.94
C THR A 223 12.73 -4.33 -1.41
N TYR A 224 13.08 -4.36 -0.12
CA TYR A 224 13.54 -5.55 0.58
C TYR A 224 12.57 -5.95 1.69
N ARG A 225 12.52 -7.25 1.99
CA ARG A 225 11.83 -7.83 3.13
C ARG A 225 12.85 -8.62 3.93
N TYR A 226 12.98 -8.37 5.22
CA TYR A 226 14.05 -8.88 6.08
C TYR A 226 15.43 -8.64 5.44
N PRO A 227 15.80 -7.37 5.22
CA PRO A 227 17.05 -7.03 4.54
C PRO A 227 18.25 -7.52 5.33
N TYR A 228 19.18 -8.20 4.65
CA TYR A 228 20.47 -8.58 5.20
C TYR A 228 21.58 -8.28 4.20
N VAL A 229 22.81 -8.20 4.69
CA VAL A 229 24.02 -8.07 3.86
C VAL A 229 24.72 -9.40 3.86
N ASP A 230 24.94 -9.96 2.68
CA ASP A 230 25.82 -11.10 2.51
C ASP A 230 27.24 -10.61 2.20
N ASN A 231 28.09 -10.65 3.23
CA ASN A 231 29.48 -10.23 3.13
C ASN A 231 30.32 -11.10 2.17
N SER A 232 29.80 -12.25 1.71
CA SER A 232 30.50 -13.13 0.78
C SER A 232 30.29 -12.77 -0.70
N THR A 233 29.19 -12.09 -1.03
CA THR A 233 28.81 -11.80 -2.41
C THR A 233 29.07 -10.36 -2.85
N ASN A 234 29.30 -9.44 -1.91
CA ASN A 234 29.49 -8.00 -2.16
C ASN A 234 28.38 -7.37 -3.04
N THR A 235 27.19 -7.97 -3.06
CA THR A 235 26.04 -7.60 -3.90
C THR A 235 25.12 -6.57 -3.25
N GLY A 236 25.46 -6.08 -2.06
CA GLY A 236 24.63 -5.15 -1.29
C GLY A 236 23.54 -5.85 -0.48
N TYR A 237 22.39 -5.20 -0.30
CA TYR A 237 21.28 -5.74 0.50
C TYR A 237 20.47 -6.77 -0.29
N MET A 238 19.98 -7.79 0.42
CA MET A 238 19.11 -8.84 -0.11
C MET A 238 17.94 -9.11 0.82
N SER A 239 16.82 -9.63 0.27
CA SER A 239 15.65 -10.03 1.07
C SER A 239 15.80 -11.45 1.64
N ASN A 240 15.52 -11.64 2.92
CA ASN A 240 15.41 -12.96 3.53
C ASN A 240 13.94 -13.43 3.54
N GLN A 241 13.52 -14.06 2.44
CA GLN A 241 12.14 -14.57 2.29
C GLN A 241 11.81 -15.67 3.28
N THR A 242 12.74 -16.58 3.58
CA THR A 242 12.52 -17.68 4.52
C THR A 242 12.21 -17.12 5.92
N GLY A 243 13.04 -16.20 6.42
CA GLY A 243 12.82 -15.55 7.71
C GLY A 243 11.50 -14.77 7.77
N GLN A 244 11.09 -14.16 6.66
CA GLN A 244 9.79 -13.51 6.55
C GLN A 244 8.63 -14.50 6.67
N ILE A 245 8.64 -15.57 5.87
CA ILE A 245 7.58 -16.58 5.85
C ILE A 245 7.46 -17.26 7.22
N ASP A 246 8.60 -17.62 7.81
CA ASP A 246 8.65 -18.24 9.14
C ASP A 246 8.07 -17.31 10.20
N THR A 247 8.45 -16.02 10.20
CA THR A 247 7.90 -15.06 11.16
C THR A 247 6.39 -14.85 10.95
N TYR A 248 5.94 -14.69 9.70
CA TYR A 248 4.51 -14.55 9.40
C TYR A 248 3.69 -15.73 9.94
N ASN A 249 4.13 -16.95 9.66
CA ASN A 249 3.43 -18.16 10.11
C ASN A 249 3.45 -18.29 11.64
N ASN A 250 4.57 -17.94 12.29
CA ASN A 250 4.70 -18.00 13.75
C ASN A 250 3.86 -16.94 14.48
N MET A 251 3.57 -15.81 13.84
CA MET A 251 2.76 -14.73 14.41
C MET A 251 1.25 -14.98 14.32
N TYR A 252 0.79 -15.98 13.55
CA TYR A 252 -0.62 -16.24 13.29
C TYR A 252 -1.51 -16.21 14.54
N ASN A 253 -1.20 -17.00 15.58
CA ASN A 253 -2.05 -17.09 16.77
C ASN A 253 -2.19 -15.73 17.49
N LEU A 254 -1.08 -15.01 17.65
CA LEU A 254 -1.08 -13.69 18.29
C LEU A 254 -1.89 -12.69 17.48
N THR A 255 -1.62 -12.65 16.18
CA THR A 255 -2.27 -11.77 15.24
C THR A 255 -3.78 -12.03 15.18
N HIS A 256 -4.20 -13.29 15.12
CA HIS A 256 -5.59 -13.71 15.16
C HIS A 256 -6.29 -13.22 16.42
N ASP A 257 -5.71 -13.49 17.60
CA ASP A 257 -6.28 -13.06 18.89
C ASP A 257 -6.37 -11.53 18.98
N TRP A 258 -5.37 -10.80 18.48
CA TRP A 258 -5.41 -9.34 18.45
C TRP A 258 -6.54 -8.81 17.58
N VAL A 259 -6.74 -9.36 16.39
CA VAL A 259 -7.86 -8.97 15.50
C VAL A 259 -9.20 -9.30 16.13
N MET A 260 -9.37 -10.49 16.71
CA MET A 260 -10.63 -10.86 17.37
C MET A 260 -10.96 -9.92 18.54
N ASN A 261 -9.95 -9.43 19.25
CA ASN A 261 -10.14 -8.44 20.31
C ASN A 261 -10.58 -7.06 19.79
N LEU A 262 -10.16 -6.65 18.58
CA LEU A 262 -10.57 -5.36 18.00
C LEU A 262 -12.09 -5.26 17.85
N PHE A 263 -12.77 -6.35 17.52
CA PHE A 263 -14.23 -6.38 17.37
C PHE A 263 -15.00 -6.15 18.67
N ASN A 264 -14.33 -6.23 19.82
CA ASN A 264 -14.92 -5.95 21.13
C ASN A 264 -14.71 -4.50 21.59
N ILE A 265 -14.00 -3.66 20.82
CA ILE A 265 -13.69 -2.28 21.17
C ILE A 265 -14.76 -1.33 20.63
N ASN A 266 -15.58 -0.78 21.53
CA ASN A 266 -16.68 0.10 21.16
C ASN A 266 -16.31 1.60 21.12
N SER A 267 -15.15 1.98 21.66
CA SER A 267 -14.66 3.35 21.62
C SER A 267 -13.83 3.59 20.37
N TRP A 268 -14.25 4.53 19.51
CA TRP A 268 -13.51 4.90 18.30
C TRP A 268 -12.05 5.26 18.61
N THR A 269 -11.82 6.07 19.64
CA THR A 269 -10.47 6.49 20.03
C THR A 269 -9.59 5.29 20.41
N CYS A 270 -10.11 4.37 21.22
CA CYS A 270 -9.37 3.16 21.62
C CYS A 270 -9.19 2.15 20.47
N PHE A 271 -10.13 2.12 19.54
CA PHE A 271 -10.08 1.24 18.37
C PHE A 271 -9.08 1.77 17.33
N ALA A 272 -9.09 3.07 17.04
CA ALA A 272 -8.38 3.65 15.90
C ALA A 272 -6.88 3.86 16.13
N ASP A 273 -6.51 4.33 17.32
CA ASP A 273 -5.24 5.05 17.53
C ASP A 273 -4.40 4.44 18.67
N ARG A 274 -3.12 4.21 18.41
CA ARG A 274 -2.15 3.80 19.44
C ARG A 274 -1.80 4.94 20.40
N GLY A 275 -1.72 6.19 19.94
CA GLY A 275 -1.36 7.36 20.75
C GLY A 275 -2.29 7.56 21.95
N SER A 276 -3.59 7.31 21.75
CA SER A 276 -4.59 7.33 22.82
C SER A 276 -4.37 6.26 23.88
N GLN A 277 -3.75 5.12 23.56
CA GLN A 277 -3.43 4.06 24.53
C GLN A 277 -2.38 4.51 25.55
N LEU A 278 -1.48 5.42 25.17
CA LEU A 278 -0.43 5.94 26.04
C LEU A 278 -0.95 7.05 26.98
N SER A 279 -2.12 7.62 26.68
CA SER A 279 -2.65 8.80 27.36
C SER A 279 -4.00 8.59 28.06
N THR A 280 -4.71 7.49 27.77
CA THR A 280 -6.02 7.18 28.37
C THR A 280 -6.00 5.85 29.14
N PRO A 281 -6.25 5.85 30.47
CA PRO A 281 -6.14 4.65 31.31
C PRO A 281 -7.10 3.49 31.00
N PHE A 282 -8.06 3.69 30.08
CA PHE A 282 -9.17 2.77 29.84
C PHE A 282 -9.13 2.09 28.47
N CYS A 283 -8.17 2.43 27.60
CA CYS A 283 -8.06 1.77 26.30
C CYS A 283 -7.35 0.41 26.41
N PRO A 284 -7.83 -0.63 25.70
CA PRO A 284 -7.11 -1.88 25.55
C PRO A 284 -5.72 -1.67 24.91
N LEU A 285 -4.78 -2.57 25.20
CA LEU A 285 -3.40 -2.49 24.69
C LEU A 285 -3.29 -2.68 23.16
N GLN A 286 -4.34 -3.19 22.49
CA GLN A 286 -4.33 -3.45 21.05
C GLN A 286 -5.43 -2.63 20.35
N SER A 287 -5.01 -1.55 19.67
CA SER A 287 -5.82 -0.78 18.73
C SER A 287 -5.55 -1.29 17.32
N LEU A 288 -6.38 -0.91 16.34
CA LEU A 288 -6.18 -1.24 14.93
C LEU A 288 -4.79 -0.80 14.46
N GLU A 289 -4.33 0.41 14.83
CA GLU A 289 -3.00 0.88 14.51
C GLU A 289 -1.89 0.04 15.18
N SER A 290 -2.07 -0.36 16.44
CA SER A 290 -1.08 -1.21 17.13
C SER A 290 -0.93 -2.57 16.45
N VAL A 291 -2.04 -3.20 16.05
CA VAL A 291 -2.01 -4.47 15.32
C VAL A 291 -1.39 -4.30 13.94
N HIS A 292 -1.78 -3.25 13.20
CA HIS A 292 -1.16 -2.85 11.94
C HIS A 292 0.36 -2.69 12.07
N ASN A 293 0.84 -2.02 13.12
CA ASN A 293 2.26 -1.81 13.35
C ASN A 293 3.01 -3.13 13.55
N TRP A 294 2.43 -4.09 14.27
CA TRP A 294 3.02 -5.43 14.39
C TRP A 294 3.11 -6.13 13.05
N VAL A 295 2.02 -6.11 12.27
CA VAL A 295 1.96 -6.67 10.91
C VAL A 295 3.05 -6.05 10.04
N HIS A 296 3.28 -4.74 10.16
CA HIS A 296 4.36 -4.05 9.48
C HIS A 296 5.75 -4.61 9.82
N LEU A 297 6.02 -4.81 11.12
CA LEU A 297 7.32 -5.26 11.61
C LEU A 297 7.64 -6.69 11.15
N TYR A 298 6.70 -7.63 11.28
CA TYR A 298 6.98 -9.03 10.93
C TYR A 298 6.82 -9.36 9.43
N ILE A 299 6.26 -8.46 8.62
CA ILE A 299 6.30 -8.59 7.16
C ILE A 299 7.59 -7.96 6.60
N GLY A 300 7.96 -6.78 7.12
CA GLY A 300 9.10 -6.01 6.65
C GLY A 300 10.44 -6.52 7.17
N GLY A 301 10.45 -7.12 8.37
CA GLY A 301 11.65 -7.58 9.06
C GLY A 301 12.38 -6.44 9.77
N CYS A 302 12.57 -6.60 11.08
CA CYS A 302 13.38 -5.71 11.90
C CYS A 302 14.33 -6.59 12.72
N GLU A 303 15.65 -6.35 12.62
CA GLU A 303 16.63 -7.07 13.42
C GLU A 303 16.78 -6.37 14.79
N LEU A 304 16.67 -7.14 15.88
CA LEU A 304 17.10 -6.71 17.22
C LEU A 304 18.61 -6.86 17.28
N ARG A 305 19.36 -5.76 17.19
CA ARG A 305 20.79 -5.78 17.56
C ARG A 305 20.99 -5.15 18.92
N GLY A 306 21.02 -5.98 19.95
CA GLY A 306 21.41 -5.58 21.31
C GLY A 306 20.45 -4.60 21.96
N GLU A 307 20.66 -4.36 23.25
CA GLU A 307 19.78 -3.56 24.10
C GLU A 307 19.48 -2.19 23.48
N SER A 308 18.21 -1.98 23.11
CA SER A 308 17.56 -0.68 22.87
C SER A 308 17.67 -0.01 21.49
N VAL A 309 18.06 -0.69 20.41
CA VAL A 309 18.08 -0.05 19.07
C VAL A 309 17.37 -0.89 18.01
N TYR A 310 16.24 -0.37 17.50
CA TYR A 310 15.53 -0.93 16.35
C TYR A 310 16.32 -0.65 15.08
N VAL A 311 16.97 -1.67 14.52
CA VAL A 311 17.51 -1.63 13.17
C VAL A 311 16.34 -1.89 12.20
N CYS A 312 15.42 -0.92 12.09
CA CYS A 312 14.42 -0.86 11.02
C CYS A 312 15.09 -0.37 9.73
N VAL A 313 16.14 -1.07 9.29
CA VAL A 313 17.03 -0.56 8.24
C VAL A 313 16.58 -1.06 6.88
N ARG A 314 16.33 -0.08 6.01
CA ARG A 314 16.27 -0.17 4.56
C ARG A 314 15.01 -0.87 4.03
N VAL A 315 14.12 0.01 3.58
CA VAL A 315 13.10 -0.24 2.56
C VAL A 315 11.75 -0.78 3.03
N CYS A 316 11.33 -0.34 4.20
CA CYS A 316 9.93 0.05 4.38
C CYS A 316 9.73 1.46 3.81
N ALA A 317 9.84 1.60 2.48
CA ALA A 317 9.06 2.66 1.85
C ALA A 317 7.61 2.25 2.13
N CYS A 318 7.01 2.95 3.09
CA CYS A 318 5.75 2.61 3.72
C CYS A 318 4.67 2.21 2.71
N VAL A 319 4.77 2.72 1.48
CA VAL A 319 4.07 2.27 0.27
C VAL A 319 3.65 0.80 0.28
N ARG A 320 4.57 -0.16 0.39
CA ARG A 320 4.20 -1.56 0.07
C ARG A 320 3.56 -2.30 1.22
N VAL A 321 4.06 -2.05 2.43
CA VAL A 321 3.48 -2.65 3.63
C VAL A 321 2.15 -1.95 3.91
N CYS A 322 2.02 -0.63 3.79
CA CYS A 322 0.72 0.04 3.88
C CYS A 322 -0.25 -0.39 2.76
N VAL A 323 0.20 -0.59 1.52
CA VAL A 323 -0.69 -1.02 0.43
C VAL A 323 -1.18 -2.47 0.56
N HIS A 324 -0.38 -3.37 1.14
CA HIS A 324 -0.80 -4.76 1.40
C HIS A 324 -1.42 -4.96 2.80
N VAL A 325 -1.13 -4.10 3.76
CA VAL A 325 -1.60 -4.20 5.16
C VAL A 325 -2.87 -3.37 5.41
N MET A 326 -3.17 -2.35 4.59
CA MET A 326 -4.33 -1.47 4.82
C MET A 326 -5.58 -1.82 4.02
N ALA A 327 -5.53 -2.94 3.30
CA ALA A 327 -6.75 -3.64 2.94
C ALA A 327 -6.96 -4.71 4.01
N ALA A 328 -7.68 -4.34 5.07
CA ALA A 328 -8.29 -5.18 6.08
C ALA A 328 -9.68 -4.60 6.38
#